data_AF-A0A495JWK2-F1
#
_entry.id   AF-A0A495JWK2-F1
#
_cell.length_a   1.000
_cell.length_b   1.000
_cell.length_c   1.000
_cell.angle_alpha   90.00
_cell.angle_beta   90.00
_cell.angle_gamma   90.00
#
_symmetry.space_group_name_H-M   'P 1'
#
loop_
_entity.id
_entity.type
_entity.pdbx_description
1 polymer ?
#
loop_
_entity_poly.entity_id
_entity_poly.type
_entity_poly.pdbx_seq_one_letter_code
_entity_poly.pdbx_strand_id
1 'polypeptide(L)'
;MDEENAADVERRLNEGEEVKIGDLMILFGRPGKPASRSSVDRWLTKGARFGAKRILIRYRLDPSGDRLCHPEDVLAVLAESRKWRDADHPDGL
;
A
#
# COMPACT_ATOMS: atom_id res chain seq x y z
N MET A 1 16.56 -7.15 4.22
CA MET A 1 15.74 -7.31 5.44
C MET A 1 14.33 -6.71 5.24
N ASP A 2 13.82 -6.63 4.00
CA ASP A 2 12.56 -5.92 3.68
C ASP A 2 11.42 -6.84 3.20
N GLU A 3 11.72 -8.02 2.65
CA GLU A 3 10.69 -8.93 2.10
C GLU A 3 9.88 -9.65 3.18
N GLU A 4 10.50 -10.06 4.29
CA GLU A 4 9.81 -10.72 5.41
C GLU A 4 8.79 -9.78 6.07
N ASN A 5 9.16 -8.50 6.23
CA ASN A 5 8.25 -7.48 6.76
C ASN A 5 7.09 -7.18 5.80
N ALA A 6 7.32 -7.17 4.49
CA ALA A 6 6.24 -6.97 3.52
C ALA A 6 5.27 -8.15 3.50
N ALA A 7 5.78 -9.39 3.61
CA ALA A 7 4.98 -10.60 3.66
C ALA A 7 4.12 -10.68 4.93
N ASP A 8 4.66 -10.31 6.10
CA ASP A 8 3.88 -10.27 7.34
C ASP A 8 2.76 -9.23 7.28
N VAL A 9 3.05 -8.02 6.77
CA VAL A 9 2.02 -6.99 6.60
C VAL A 9 0.95 -7.43 5.60
N GLU A 10 1.34 -8.06 4.49
CA GLU A 10 0.36 -8.59 3.52
C GLU A 10 -0.51 -9.70 4.14
N ARG A 11 0.07 -10.58 4.97
CA ARG A 11 -0.70 -11.59 5.72
C ARG A 11 -1.73 -10.93 6.63
N ARG A 12 -1.33 -9.93 7.43
CA ARG A 12 -2.22 -9.16 8.32
C ARG A 12 -3.36 -8.47 7.57
N LEU A 13 -3.07 -7.89 6.40
CA LEU A 13 -4.08 -7.31 5.51
C LEU A 13 -5.11 -8.35 5.04
N ASN A 14 -4.65 -9.54 4.65
CA ASN A 14 -5.54 -10.62 4.20
C ASN A 14 -6.40 -11.20 5.35
N GLU A 15 -5.92 -11.09 6.60
CA GLU A 15 -6.69 -11.41 7.81
C GLU A 15 -7.72 -10.31 8.19
N GLY A 16 -7.74 -9.19 7.45
CA GLY A 16 -8.66 -8.08 7.69
C GLY A 16 -8.16 -7.07 8.72
N GLU A 17 -6.86 -7.07 9.03
CA GLU A 17 -6.27 -6.10 9.95
C GLU A 17 -6.08 -4.74 9.29
N GLU A 18 -6.45 -3.67 9.98
CA GLU A 18 -6.13 -2.31 9.55
C GLU A 18 -4.65 -2.02 9.79
N VAL A 19 -4.00 -1.38 8.81
CA VAL A 19 -2.54 -1.18 8.83
C VAL A 19 -2.16 0.29 8.92
N LYS A 20 -0.99 0.58 9.51
CA LYS A 20 -0.50 1.95 9.68
C LYS A 20 0.19 2.47 8.41
N ILE A 21 0.45 3.78 8.38
CA ILE A 21 1.23 4.42 7.31
C ILE A 21 2.59 3.74 7.12
N GLY A 22 3.26 3.34 8.21
CA GLY A 22 4.55 2.64 8.15
C GLY A 22 4.45 1.30 7.41
N ASP A 23 3.39 0.54 7.67
CA ASP A 23 3.11 -0.73 6.99
C ASP A 23 2.89 -0.51 5.48
N LEU A 24 2.17 0.56 5.09
CA LEU A 24 2.03 0.94 3.68
C LEU A 24 3.37 1.31 3.04
N MET A 25 4.25 2.01 3.77
CA MET A 25 5.58 2.36 3.25
C MET A 25 6.43 1.12 2.95
N ILE A 26 6.29 0.07 3.77
CA ILE A 26 6.94 -1.22 3.55
C ILE A 26 6.33 -1.92 2.33
N LEU A 27 5.00 -2.07 2.29
CA LEU A 27 4.27 -2.76 1.22
C LEU A 27 4.48 -2.17 -0.18
N PHE A 28 4.49 -0.84 -0.28
CA PHE A 28 4.65 -0.12 -1.55
C PHE A 28 6.10 0.26 -1.83
N GLY A 29 7.03 -0.13 -0.96
CA GLY A 29 8.46 0.05 -1.16
C GLY A 29 9.02 -0.83 -2.27
N ARG A 30 10.26 -0.54 -2.65
CA ARG A 30 11.12 -1.43 -3.43
C ARG A 30 12.11 -2.12 -2.48
N PRO A 31 12.71 -3.27 -2.85
CA PRO A 31 13.76 -3.88 -2.04
C PRO A 31 14.86 -2.86 -1.69
N GLY A 32 15.16 -2.69 -0.39
CA GLY A 32 16.14 -1.72 0.10
C GLY A 32 15.69 -0.25 0.08
N LYS A 33 14.46 0.06 -0.33
CA LYS A 33 13.94 1.44 -0.39
C LYS A 33 12.42 1.51 -0.13
N PRO A 34 12.00 1.80 1.12
CA PRO A 34 10.58 1.98 1.43
C PRO A 34 9.95 3.11 0.61
N ALA A 35 8.63 3.04 0.39
CA ALA A 35 7.91 4.14 -0.23
C ALA A 35 7.99 5.38 0.65
N SER A 36 8.05 6.56 0.03
CA SER A 36 8.13 7.79 0.81
C SER A 36 6.83 8.06 1.57
N ARG A 37 6.93 8.51 2.82
CA ARG A 37 5.77 8.91 3.64
C ARG A 37 4.91 9.95 2.92
N SER A 38 5.54 10.92 2.24
CA SER A 38 4.82 11.94 1.47
C SER A 38 4.01 11.37 0.30
N SER A 39 4.48 10.27 -0.32
CA SER A 39 3.70 9.58 -1.35
C SER A 39 2.48 8.89 -0.75
N VAL A 40 2.67 8.17 0.36
CA VAL A 40 1.57 7.49 1.06
C VAL A 40 0.54 8.51 1.56
N ASP A 41 0.96 9.61 2.20
CA ASP A 41 0.09 10.70 2.62
C ASP A 41 -0.70 11.31 1.44
N ARG A 42 -0.06 11.44 0.28
CA ARG A 42 -0.74 11.89 -0.93
C ARG A 42 -1.79 10.90 -1.41
N TRP A 43 -1.55 9.59 -1.32
CA TRP A 43 -2.56 8.59 -1.66
C TRP A 43 -3.73 8.60 -0.67
N LEU A 44 -3.47 8.77 0.61
CA LEU A 44 -4.52 8.88 1.62
C LEU A 44 -5.39 10.14 1.41
N THR A 45 -4.79 11.25 1.02
CA THR A 45 -5.51 12.53 0.83
C THR A 45 -6.15 12.69 -0.55
N LYS A 46 -5.49 12.21 -1.60
CA LYS A 46 -5.90 12.42 -3.00
C LYS A 46 -6.29 11.14 -3.73
N GLY A 47 -6.20 9.98 -3.10
CA GLY A 47 -6.35 8.67 -3.74
C GLY A 47 -5.10 8.23 -4.51
N ALA A 48 -4.88 6.92 -4.57
CA ALA A 48 -3.90 6.32 -5.46
C ALA A 48 -4.43 6.34 -6.91
N ARG A 49 -3.59 6.79 -7.85
CA ARG A 49 -3.96 6.95 -9.27
C ARG A 49 -3.25 5.92 -10.13
N PHE A 50 -4.01 5.32 -11.03
CA PHE A 50 -3.61 4.27 -11.97
C PHE A 50 -4.22 4.62 -13.33
N GLY A 51 -3.56 5.47 -14.11
CA GLY A 51 -4.13 6.03 -15.33
C GLY A 51 -5.42 6.82 -15.06
N ALA A 52 -6.53 6.41 -15.68
CA ALA A 52 -7.85 7.00 -15.46
C ALA A 52 -8.50 6.53 -14.13
N LYS A 53 -8.02 5.43 -13.54
CA LYS A 53 -8.56 4.86 -12.31
C LYS A 53 -7.99 5.57 -11.08
N ARG A 54 -8.84 5.82 -10.09
CA ARG A 54 -8.47 6.38 -8.79
C ARG A 54 -9.09 5.52 -7.69
N ILE A 55 -8.27 5.07 -6.75
CA ILE A 55 -8.70 4.28 -5.59
C ILE A 55 -8.50 5.14 -4.33
N LEU A 56 -9.55 5.32 -3.55
CA LEU A 56 -9.48 5.99 -2.26
C LEU A 56 -9.13 4.96 -1.18
N ILE A 57 -8.20 5.32 -0.29
CA ILE A 57 -7.87 4.52 0.88
C ILE A 57 -8.55 5.18 2.07
N ARG A 58 -9.62 4.58 2.58
CA ARG A 58 -10.23 5.03 3.83
C ARG A 58 -9.29 4.72 4.98
N TYR A 59 -9.36 5.56 6.00
CA TYR A 59 -8.67 5.34 7.26
C TYR A 59 -9.47 5.91 8.42
N ARG A 60 -9.20 5.41 9.61
CA ARG A 60 -9.60 6.03 10.88
C ARG A 60 -8.37 6.47 11.67
N LEU A 61 -8.56 7.36 12.63
CA LEU A 61 -7.51 7.73 13.57
C LEU A 61 -7.56 6.81 14.79
N ASP A 62 -6.41 6.28 15.19
CA ASP A 62 -6.28 5.60 16.49
C ASP A 62 -6.11 6.62 17.62
N PRO A 63 -6.17 6.20 18.90
CA PRO A 63 -5.99 7.10 20.05
C PRO A 63 -4.64 7.82 20.10
N SER A 64 -3.62 7.33 19.39
CA SER A 64 -2.31 7.98 19.26
C SER A 64 -2.27 9.05 18.15
N GLY A 65 -3.33 9.15 17.34
CA GLY A 65 -3.41 10.03 16.18
C GLY A 65 -2.84 9.41 14.90
N ASP A 66 -2.49 8.13 14.92
CA ASP A 66 -2.04 7.41 13.73
C ASP A 66 -3.23 7.04 12.84
N ARG A 67 -2.99 7.03 11.52
CA ARG A 67 -3.99 6.60 10.54
C ARG A 67 -3.94 5.09 10.36
N LEU A 68 -5.04 4.43 10.70
CA LEU A 68 -5.29 3.01 10.46
C LEU A 68 -6.08 2.87 9.18
N CYS A 69 -5.45 2.29 8.16
CA CYS A 69 -5.97 2.23 6.80
C CYS A 69 -6.75 0.93 6.59
N HIS A 70 -7.91 1.03 5.95
CA HIS A 70 -8.79 -0.11 5.76
C HIS A 70 -8.17 -1.15 4.82
N PRO A 71 -8.16 -2.44 5.21
CA PRO A 71 -7.45 -3.49 4.48
C PRO A 71 -7.97 -3.68 3.06
N GLU A 72 -9.28 -3.62 2.88
CA GLU A 72 -9.94 -3.78 1.57
C GLU A 72 -9.47 -2.74 0.53
N ASP A 73 -9.31 -1.49 0.94
CA ASP A 73 -8.85 -0.43 0.05
C ASP A 73 -7.35 -0.56 -0.24
N VAL A 74 -6.55 -0.96 0.76
CA VAL A 74 -5.10 -1.19 0.60
C VAL A 74 -4.84 -2.37 -0.35
N LEU A 75 -5.57 -3.47 -0.19
CA LEU A 75 -5.51 -4.63 -1.08
C LEU A 75 -5.92 -4.26 -2.52
N ALA A 76 -6.94 -3.42 -2.69
CA ALA A 76 -7.32 -2.92 -4.02
C ALA A 76 -6.20 -2.10 -4.68
N VAL A 77 -5.51 -1.25 -3.92
CA VAL A 77 -4.34 -0.49 -4.40
C VAL A 77 -3.16 -1.41 -4.71
N LEU A 78 -2.91 -2.43 -3.88
CA LEU A 78 -1.86 -3.42 -4.11
C LEU A 78 -2.10 -4.24 -5.39
N ALA A 79 -3.32 -4.74 -5.57
CA ALA A 79 -3.71 -5.50 -6.75
C ALA A 79 -3.54 -4.67 -8.04
N GLU A 80 -3.93 -3.39 -8.00
CA GLU A 80 -3.74 -2.49 -9.14
C GLU A 80 -2.25 -2.16 -9.36
N SER A 81 -1.49 -1.91 -8.31
CA SER A 81 -0.04 -1.66 -8.39
C SER A 81 0.76 -2.83 -8.97
N ARG A 82 0.31 -4.07 -8.75
CA ARG A 82 0.91 -5.28 -9.35
C ARG A 82 0.67 -5.32 -10.86
N LYS A 83 -0.58 -5.12 -11.30
CA LYS A 83 -0.93 -5.07 -12.73
C LYS A 83 -0.10 -4.04 -13.51
N TRP A 84 0.13 -2.87 -12.93
CA TRP A 84 0.93 -1.82 -13.58
C TRP A 84 2.42 -2.16 -13.64
N ARG A 85 2.96 -2.84 -12.62
CA ARG A 85 4.34 -3.35 -12.65
C ARG A 85 4.52 -4.44 -13.72
N ASP A 86 3.55 -5.35 -13.83
CA ASP A 86 3.58 -6.43 -14.82
C ASP A 86 3.35 -5.88 -16.24
N ALA A 87 2.52 -4.85 -16.41
CA ALA A 87 2.29 -4.21 -17.71
C ALA A 87 3.50 -3.42 -18.24
N ASP A 88 4.32 -2.85 -17.35
CA ASP A 88 5.60 -2.20 -17.73
C ASP A 88 6.73 -3.22 -18.00
N HIS A 89 6.55 -4.49 -17.62
CA HIS A 89 7.47 -5.60 -17.89
C HIS A 89 6.73 -6.82 -18.49
N PRO A 90 6.32 -6.78 -19.77
CA PRO A 90 5.68 -7.94 -20.41
C PRO A 90 6.61 -9.16 -20.55
N ASP A 91 7.94 -8.98 -20.43
CA ASP A 91 8.97 -10.03 -20.53
C ASP A 91 9.75 -10.19 -19.21
N GLY A 92 9.06 -10.51 -18.12
CA GLY A 92 9.68 -10.76 -16.82
C GLY A 92 10.22 -12.20 -16.65
N LEU A 93 11.06 -12.68 -17.56
CA LEU A 93 12.00 -13.81 -17.37
C LEU A 93 13.26 -13.59 -18.22
#